data_AF-A0A416W497-F1
#
_entry.id   AF-A0A416W497-F1
#
_cell.length_a   1.000
_cell.length_b   1.000
_cell.length_c   1.000
_cell.angle_alpha   90.00
_cell.angle_beta   90.00
_cell.angle_gamma   90.00
#
_symmetry.space_group_name_H-M   'P 1'
#
loop_
_entity.id
_entity.type
_entity.pdbx_description
1 polymer ?
#
loop_
_entity_poly.entity_id
_entity_poly.type
_entity_poly.pdbx_seq_one_letter_code
_entity_poly.pdbx_strand_id
1 'polypeptide(L)'
;MAFSSLLVACDSESDLKPSGAERNWLVVEDSDVPVDHERYLIFKETGIPIYYNDTIGSEERYSLSAREWYTYYEKLQVFYNPGGATPSWTTSNYQVVANPEDVLPVLEFLKAEVLNAIPKDMYIASILLVDTLNSTSGTLAHKGFNTVVLSEVKDFAAMTDGEKKVYRGAALRCLVAGSLVATEGDWLEENFYELSYATNPNNIDYIYSTASRSTMVYRAAQGYPLEEQRLATLGFIGTKTKPTGTDERMWYVPEKQQDVSQFCEAIFAYTEAEFIALHGNAPVVMEKFYVLRDKIKEYGFTFE
;
A
#
# COMPACT_ATOMS: atom_id res chain seq x y z
N MET A 1 -71.20 20.30 1.34
CA MET A 1 -69.98 20.92 1.90
C MET A 1 -68.81 20.04 1.50
N ALA A 2 -68.00 20.50 0.54
CA ALA A 2 -66.80 19.81 0.10
C ALA A 2 -65.67 20.19 1.06
N PHE A 3 -65.08 19.19 1.73
CA PHE A 3 -63.84 19.36 2.48
C PHE A 3 -62.70 19.37 1.45
N SER A 4 -62.11 20.55 1.24
CA SER A 4 -60.93 20.72 0.41
C SER A 4 -59.71 20.38 1.26
N SER A 5 -59.14 19.20 1.06
CA SER A 5 -57.85 18.82 1.64
C SER A 5 -56.74 19.59 0.94
N LEU A 6 -56.11 20.52 1.66
CA LEU A 6 -54.85 21.16 1.24
C LEU A 6 -53.72 20.13 1.39
N LEU A 7 -53.30 19.57 0.25
CA LEU A 7 -52.01 18.89 0.13
C LEU A 7 -50.93 19.97 0.17
N VAL A 8 -50.33 20.18 1.34
CA VAL A 8 -49.06 20.92 1.44
C VAL A 8 -47.99 19.97 0.90
N ALA A 9 -47.64 20.16 -0.37
CA ALA A 9 -46.47 19.53 -0.97
C ALA A 9 -45.22 20.00 -0.22
N CYS A 10 -44.35 19.06 0.19
CA CYS A 10 -43.04 19.38 0.73
C CYS A 10 -42.32 20.32 -0.24
N ASP A 11 -41.85 21.44 0.30
CA ASP A 11 -40.99 22.38 -0.39
C ASP A 11 -39.79 21.62 -0.98
N SER A 12 -39.37 21.97 -2.19
CA SER A 12 -38.20 21.37 -2.83
C SER A 12 -36.98 21.59 -1.93
N GLU A 13 -36.41 20.52 -1.40
CA GLU A 13 -35.17 20.63 -0.64
C GLU A 13 -34.10 21.27 -1.53
N SER A 14 -33.55 22.38 -1.08
CA SER A 14 -32.39 23.00 -1.72
C SER A 14 -31.26 21.97 -1.78
N ASP A 15 -30.63 21.81 -2.95
CA ASP A 15 -29.46 20.93 -3.13
C ASP A 15 -28.51 21.06 -1.93
N LEU A 16 -28.32 19.96 -1.20
CA LEU A 16 -27.41 19.91 -0.06
C LEU A 16 -26.01 20.27 -0.56
N LYS A 17 -25.55 21.47 -0.21
CA LYS A 17 -24.17 21.91 -0.45
C LYS A 17 -23.36 21.66 0.82
N PRO A 18 -22.11 21.18 0.71
CA PRO A 18 -21.19 21.14 1.84
C PRO A 18 -21.19 22.51 2.54
N SER A 19 -21.27 22.50 3.88
CA SER A 19 -21.32 23.75 4.66
C SER A 19 -20.03 24.57 4.55
N GLY A 20 -18.92 23.93 4.18
CA GLY A 20 -17.58 24.53 4.18
C GLY A 20 -17.09 24.92 5.58
N ALA A 21 -17.82 24.53 6.63
CA ALA A 21 -17.47 24.84 8.02
C ALA A 21 -16.35 23.94 8.56
N GLU A 22 -16.11 22.80 7.91
CA GLU A 22 -15.09 21.85 8.30
C GLU A 22 -13.71 22.29 7.78
N ARG A 23 -12.73 22.32 8.68
CA ARG A 23 -11.33 22.62 8.33
C ARG A 23 -10.74 21.43 7.57
N ASN A 24 -10.12 21.71 6.42
CA ASN A 24 -9.24 20.74 5.77
C ASN A 24 -7.90 20.67 6.53
N TRP A 25 -7.66 19.56 7.22
CA TRP A 25 -6.42 19.35 7.97
C TRP A 25 -5.29 18.77 7.12
N LEU A 26 -5.59 18.25 5.92
CA LEU A 26 -4.60 17.69 4.98
C LEU A 26 -3.91 18.79 4.17
N VAL A 27 -3.48 19.84 4.87
CA VAL A 27 -2.75 20.99 4.33
C VAL A 27 -1.41 21.07 5.08
N VAL A 28 -0.34 21.34 4.34
CA VAL A 28 0.98 21.63 4.92
C VAL A 28 1.20 23.14 4.83
N GLU A 29 1.56 23.76 5.95
CA GLU A 29 1.88 25.19 6.06
C GLU A 29 3.40 25.39 6.07
N ASP A 30 3.86 26.53 5.57
CA ASP A 30 5.29 26.88 5.53
C ASP A 30 5.81 27.28 6.92
N SER A 31 7.12 27.12 7.14
CA SER A 31 7.78 27.33 8.42
C SER A 31 9.28 27.56 8.22
N ASP A 32 9.94 28.27 9.14
CA ASP A 32 11.40 28.45 9.14
C ASP A 32 12.17 27.17 9.53
N VAL A 33 11.47 26.12 9.95
CA VAL A 33 12.05 24.79 10.24
C VAL A 33 12.36 24.08 8.91
N PRO A 34 13.62 23.67 8.62
CA PRO A 34 14.01 23.15 7.31
C PRO A 34 13.15 21.97 6.80
N VAL A 35 12.85 21.00 7.66
CA VAL A 35 12.00 19.85 7.30
C VAL A 35 10.57 20.27 6.96
N ASP A 36 10.02 21.26 7.65
CA ASP A 36 8.66 21.74 7.39
C ASP A 36 8.60 22.55 6.10
N HIS A 37 9.61 23.37 5.84
CA HIS A 37 9.75 24.10 4.58
C HIS A 37 9.79 23.13 3.38
N GLU A 38 10.61 22.08 3.44
CA GLU A 38 10.71 21.11 2.33
C GLU A 38 9.38 20.36 2.11
N ARG A 39 8.70 19.95 3.19
CA ARG A 39 7.35 19.34 3.10
C ARG A 39 6.35 20.28 2.45
N TYR A 40 6.39 21.57 2.81
CA TYR A 40 5.54 22.59 2.21
C TYR A 40 5.82 22.75 0.71
N LEU A 41 7.09 22.81 0.29
CA LEU A 41 7.46 22.89 -1.12
C LEU A 41 6.95 21.69 -1.92
N ILE A 42 7.13 20.47 -1.40
CA ILE A 42 6.60 19.25 -2.02
C ILE A 42 5.08 19.32 -2.12
N PHE A 43 4.38 19.74 -1.06
CA PHE A 43 2.92 19.87 -1.06
C PHE A 43 2.45 20.92 -2.09
N LYS A 44 3.16 22.04 -2.22
CA LYS A 44 2.85 23.08 -3.22
C LYS A 44 3.02 22.59 -4.66
N GLU A 45 4.02 21.75 -4.90
CA GLU A 45 4.34 21.20 -6.22
C GLU A 45 3.39 20.05 -6.61
N THR A 46 3.08 19.16 -5.68
CA THR A 46 2.40 17.88 -5.95
C THR A 46 0.96 17.82 -5.46
N GLY A 47 0.57 18.67 -4.50
CA GLY A 47 -0.69 18.56 -3.77
C GLY A 47 -0.73 17.42 -2.74
N ILE A 48 0.36 16.67 -2.56
CA ILE A 48 0.43 15.51 -1.66
C ILE A 48 1.02 15.94 -0.31
N PRO A 49 0.25 15.90 0.79
CA PRO A 49 0.76 16.29 2.10
C PRO A 49 1.56 15.14 2.72
N ILE A 50 2.77 15.44 3.17
CA ILE A 50 3.67 14.51 3.86
C ILE A 50 3.80 14.94 5.32
N TYR A 51 3.67 13.99 6.25
CA TYR A 51 3.77 14.21 7.69
C TYR A 51 4.84 13.30 8.30
N TYR A 52 5.45 13.72 9.41
CA TYR A 52 6.33 12.87 10.24
C TYR A 52 5.79 12.70 11.67
N ASN A 53 4.57 13.19 11.92
CA ASN A 53 3.80 12.99 13.13
C ASN A 53 2.35 12.62 12.72
N ASP A 54 1.72 11.73 13.48
CA ASP A 54 0.36 11.27 13.18
C ASP A 54 -0.71 12.27 13.60
N THR A 55 -0.38 13.18 14.53
CA THR A 55 -1.24 14.26 14.99
C THR A 55 -0.93 15.50 14.17
N ILE A 56 -1.83 15.85 13.25
CA ILE A 56 -1.59 16.87 12.22
C ILE A 56 -2.20 18.23 12.56
N GLY A 57 -2.95 18.31 13.64
CA GLY A 57 -3.49 19.57 14.11
C GLY A 57 -4.28 19.42 15.40
N SER A 58 -4.61 20.57 15.99
CA SER A 58 -5.52 20.66 17.11
C SER A 58 -6.31 21.95 17.09
N GLU A 59 -7.49 21.94 17.70
CA GLU A 59 -8.30 23.14 17.95
C GLU A 59 -9.20 22.95 19.16
N GLU A 60 -9.58 24.06 19.80
CA GLU A 60 -10.57 24.04 20.88
C GLU A 60 -11.98 23.91 20.29
N ARG A 61 -12.73 22.89 20.74
CA ARG A 61 -14.13 22.67 20.36
C ARG A 61 -15.01 22.67 21.59
N TYR A 62 -16.27 23.05 21.40
CA TYR A 62 -17.29 22.96 22.45
C TYR A 62 -18.18 21.75 22.21
N SER A 63 -18.24 20.84 23.18
CA SER A 63 -19.13 19.68 23.12
C SER A 63 -20.52 20.08 23.59
N LEU A 64 -21.51 20.06 22.68
CA LEU A 64 -22.90 20.34 23.05
C LEU A 64 -23.48 19.29 24.00
N SER A 65 -23.03 18.03 23.90
CA SER A 65 -23.51 16.93 24.74
C SER A 65 -22.90 16.96 26.15
N ALA A 66 -21.59 17.23 26.25
CA ALA A 66 -20.90 17.31 27.54
C ALA A 66 -20.96 18.72 28.17
N ARG A 67 -21.37 19.74 27.40
CA ARG A 67 -21.45 21.16 27.78
C ARG A 67 -20.12 21.75 28.26
N GLU A 68 -19.02 21.29 27.71
CA GLU A 68 -17.66 21.71 28.06
C GLU A 68 -16.77 21.92 26.82
N TRP A 69 -15.72 22.71 27.01
CA TRP A 69 -14.66 22.88 26.03
C TRP A 69 -13.68 21.71 26.10
N TYR A 70 -13.18 21.27 24.95
CA TYR A 70 -12.15 20.24 24.85
C TYR A 70 -11.21 20.53 23.68
N THR A 71 -9.95 20.09 23.81
CA THR A 71 -8.99 20.11 22.70
C THR A 71 -9.27 18.93 21.78
N TYR A 72 -9.67 19.22 20.55
CA TYR A 72 -9.73 18.25 19.48
C TYR A 72 -8.35 18.07 18.86
N TYR A 73 -7.96 16.84 18.58
CA TYR A 73 -6.74 16.50 17.84
C TYR A 73 -7.13 15.79 16.55
N GLU A 74 -6.66 16.31 15.41
CA GLU A 74 -6.78 15.61 14.14
C GLU A 74 -5.64 14.59 14.03
N LYS A 75 -5.99 13.30 13.89
CA LYS A 75 -5.02 12.23 13.72
C LYS A 75 -5.23 11.49 12.41
N LEU A 76 -4.13 11.19 11.71
CA LEU A 76 -4.14 10.39 10.49
C LEU A 76 -4.69 8.98 10.76
N GLN A 77 -5.48 8.46 9.81
CA GLN A 77 -6.17 7.18 9.96
C GLN A 77 -5.35 6.06 9.32
N VAL A 78 -4.31 5.63 10.04
CA VAL A 78 -3.29 4.69 9.52
C VAL A 78 -3.79 3.25 9.35
N PHE A 79 -4.41 2.66 10.38
CA PHE A 79 -4.88 1.27 10.35
C PHE A 79 -6.40 1.13 10.31
N TYR A 80 -7.10 2.23 10.11
CA TYR A 80 -8.54 2.21 9.90
C TYR A 80 -8.85 1.89 8.43
N ASN A 81 -9.85 1.03 8.22
CA ASN A 81 -10.43 0.75 6.91
C ASN A 81 -11.95 0.58 7.08
N PRO A 82 -12.79 1.32 6.34
CA PRO A 82 -14.25 1.16 6.42
C PRO A 82 -14.68 -0.29 6.20
N GLY A 83 -15.51 -0.82 7.11
CA GLY A 83 -15.97 -2.21 7.07
C GLY A 83 -14.95 -3.26 7.53
N GLY A 84 -13.73 -2.86 7.89
CA GLY A 84 -12.71 -3.72 8.47
C GLY A 84 -12.65 -3.63 10.00
N ALA A 85 -12.11 -4.67 10.63
CA ALA A 85 -11.73 -4.60 12.03
C ALA A 85 -10.41 -3.83 12.17
N THR A 86 -10.38 -2.82 13.05
CA THR A 86 -9.12 -2.17 13.42
C THR A 86 -8.21 -3.19 14.10
N PRO A 87 -6.97 -3.40 13.61
CA PRO A 87 -6.07 -4.38 14.20
C PRO A 87 -5.65 -3.95 15.62
N SER A 88 -5.29 -4.94 16.45
CA SER A 88 -4.70 -4.67 17.77
C SER A 88 -3.35 -3.97 17.62
N TRP A 89 -3.01 -3.11 18.57
CA TRP A 89 -1.69 -2.47 18.64
C TRP A 89 -0.54 -3.49 18.70
N THR A 90 -0.79 -4.69 19.24
CA THR A 90 0.21 -5.77 19.27
C THR A 90 0.49 -6.38 17.89
N THR A 91 -0.45 -6.25 16.95
CA THR A 91 -0.36 -6.81 15.60
C THR A 91 -0.07 -5.76 14.53
N SER A 92 -0.42 -4.50 14.77
CA SER A 92 -0.13 -3.40 13.86
C SER A 92 0.11 -2.11 14.65
N ASN A 93 1.30 -1.53 14.48
CA ASN A 93 1.73 -0.33 15.19
C ASN A 93 2.87 0.36 14.42
N TYR A 94 3.19 1.58 14.81
CA TYR A 94 4.34 2.32 14.30
C TYR A 94 4.92 3.20 15.41
N GLN A 95 6.15 3.66 15.22
CA GLN A 95 6.76 4.70 16.04
C GLN A 95 6.97 5.94 15.20
N VAL A 96 6.40 7.06 15.61
CA VAL A 96 6.63 8.36 14.97
C VAL A 96 8.11 8.72 14.99
N VAL A 97 8.52 9.60 14.06
CA VAL A 97 9.92 10.02 13.91
C VAL A 97 10.42 10.67 15.20
N ALA A 98 11.51 10.14 15.75
CA ALA A 98 12.13 10.67 16.96
C ALA A 98 12.96 11.94 16.70
N ASN A 99 13.63 12.01 15.54
CA ASN A 99 14.51 13.11 15.14
C ASN A 99 14.08 13.68 13.77
N PRO A 100 13.48 14.89 13.73
CA PRO A 100 12.98 15.47 12.49
C PRO A 100 14.03 15.68 11.38
N GLU A 101 15.32 15.80 11.72
CA GLU A 101 16.39 15.96 10.72
C GLU A 101 16.57 14.70 9.85
N ASP A 102 16.22 13.52 10.36
CA ASP A 102 16.31 12.25 9.61
C ASP A 102 15.26 12.16 8.49
N VAL A 103 14.29 13.09 8.47
CA VAL A 103 13.24 13.16 7.45
C VAL A 103 13.74 13.74 6.13
N LEU A 104 14.71 14.67 6.16
CA LEU A 104 15.17 15.39 4.96
C LEU A 104 15.68 14.46 3.86
N PRO A 105 16.55 13.46 4.13
CA PRO A 105 16.99 12.49 3.12
C PRO A 105 15.84 11.68 2.51
N VAL A 106 14.80 11.39 3.31
CA VAL A 106 13.61 10.67 2.84
C VAL A 106 12.81 11.57 1.89
N LEU A 107 12.60 12.84 2.22
CA LEU A 107 11.86 13.79 1.36
C LEU A 107 12.55 14.00 0.01
N GLU A 108 13.88 14.18 0.01
CA GLU A 108 14.67 14.30 -1.21
C GLU A 108 14.50 13.06 -2.10
N PHE A 109 14.61 11.87 -1.51
CA PHE A 109 14.40 10.61 -2.23
C PHE A 109 12.97 10.47 -2.75
N LEU A 110 11.96 10.75 -1.93
CA LEU A 110 10.57 10.65 -2.35
C LEU A 110 10.29 11.58 -3.53
N LYS A 111 10.78 12.82 -3.48
CA LYS A 111 10.66 13.77 -4.58
C LYS A 111 11.28 13.22 -5.85
N ALA A 112 12.51 12.72 -5.79
CA ALA A 112 13.24 12.25 -6.96
C ALA A 112 12.65 10.96 -7.55
N GLU A 113 12.38 9.96 -6.71
CA GLU A 113 12.21 8.57 -7.13
C GLU A 113 10.77 8.06 -7.03
N VAL A 114 9.94 8.62 -6.14
CA VAL A 114 8.60 8.11 -5.85
C VAL A 114 7.53 9.03 -6.42
N LEU A 115 7.49 10.30 -5.99
CA LEU A 115 6.44 11.25 -6.36
C LEU A 115 6.43 11.54 -7.87
N ASN A 116 7.60 11.62 -8.51
CA ASN A 116 7.71 11.79 -9.96
C ASN A 116 7.17 10.60 -10.77
N ALA A 117 7.15 9.40 -10.18
CA ALA A 117 6.64 8.20 -10.84
C ALA A 117 5.12 8.06 -10.70
N ILE A 118 4.47 8.87 -9.86
CA ILE A 118 3.04 8.82 -9.62
C ILE A 118 2.31 9.52 -10.77
N PRO A 119 1.32 8.85 -11.40
CA PRO A 119 0.50 9.45 -12.44
C PRO A 119 -0.22 10.70 -11.92
N LYS A 120 -0.28 11.77 -12.72
CA LYS A 120 -0.83 13.07 -12.27
C LYS A 120 -2.27 13.02 -11.78
N ASP A 121 -3.08 12.11 -12.33
CA ASP A 121 -4.49 11.96 -11.96
C ASP A 121 -4.70 10.99 -10.78
N MET A 122 -3.63 10.37 -10.27
CA MET A 122 -3.69 9.50 -9.11
C MET A 122 -3.76 10.33 -7.83
N TYR A 123 -4.89 10.27 -7.15
CA TYR A 123 -5.08 10.95 -5.86
C TYR A 123 -4.40 10.20 -4.71
N ILE A 124 -3.58 10.92 -3.94
CA ILE A 124 -2.95 10.44 -2.70
C ILE A 124 -3.34 11.41 -1.59
N ALA A 125 -4.14 10.92 -0.63
CA ALA A 125 -4.66 11.75 0.44
C ALA A 125 -3.57 12.26 1.40
N SER A 126 -2.68 11.37 1.86
CA SER A 126 -1.48 11.77 2.61
C SER A 126 -0.42 10.68 2.67
N ILE A 127 0.80 11.09 3.02
CA ILE A 127 1.91 10.21 3.37
C ILE A 127 2.32 10.51 4.83
N LEU A 128 2.55 9.46 5.62
CA LEU A 128 3.12 9.54 6.96
C LEU A 128 4.46 8.81 7.00
N LEU A 129 5.50 9.52 7.42
CA LEU A 129 6.84 9.00 7.65
C LEU A 129 7.00 8.62 9.12
N VAL A 130 7.55 7.43 9.38
CA VAL A 130 7.71 6.85 10.72
C VAL A 130 9.08 6.19 10.88
N ASP A 131 9.58 6.07 12.10
CA ASP A 131 10.84 5.37 12.36
C ASP A 131 10.68 3.86 12.19
N THR A 132 9.55 3.31 12.65
CA THR A 132 9.26 1.88 12.54
C THR A 132 7.81 1.64 12.18
N LEU A 133 7.55 0.54 11.48
CA LEU A 133 6.22 0.07 11.14
C LEU A 133 6.15 -1.44 11.30
N ASN A 134 5.10 -1.89 11.97
CA ASN A 134 4.68 -3.27 12.02
C ASN A 134 3.27 -3.35 11.42
N SER A 135 3.11 -4.09 10.32
CA SER A 135 1.80 -4.38 9.73
C SER A 135 1.78 -5.78 9.12
N THR A 136 0.58 -6.32 8.91
CA THR A 136 0.40 -7.61 8.22
C THR A 136 0.82 -7.55 6.75
N SER A 137 0.85 -6.37 6.14
CA SER A 137 1.29 -6.14 4.76
C SER A 137 2.80 -5.90 4.60
N GLY A 138 3.57 -5.91 5.71
CA GLY A 138 5.00 -5.67 5.72
C GLY A 138 5.41 -4.53 6.67
N THR A 139 6.73 -4.30 6.76
CA THR A 139 7.34 -3.35 7.68
C THR A 139 7.86 -2.07 7.02
N LEU A 140 8.01 -2.03 5.69
CA LEU A 140 8.50 -0.85 4.97
C LEU A 140 7.39 0.14 4.61
N ALA A 141 6.24 -0.37 4.15
CA ALA A 141 5.14 0.46 3.69
C ALA A 141 3.78 -0.18 3.94
N HIS A 142 2.81 0.65 4.31
CA HIS A 142 1.42 0.27 4.51
C HIS A 142 0.48 1.32 3.93
N LYS A 143 -0.64 0.92 3.34
CA LYS A 143 -1.72 1.84 2.94
C LYS A 143 -2.93 1.62 3.83
N GLY A 144 -3.20 2.61 4.67
CA GLY A 144 -4.47 2.76 5.36
C GLY A 144 -5.55 3.34 4.45
N PHE A 145 -6.67 3.76 5.04
CA PHE A 145 -7.76 4.35 4.27
C PHE A 145 -7.34 5.65 3.56
N ASN A 146 -6.75 6.59 4.28
CA ASN A 146 -6.37 7.91 3.75
C ASN A 146 -4.87 8.23 3.87
N THR A 147 -4.04 7.26 4.26
CA THR A 147 -2.62 7.51 4.52
C THR A 147 -1.77 6.35 4.06
N VAL A 148 -0.74 6.67 3.28
CA VAL A 148 0.39 5.75 3.02
C VAL A 148 1.43 5.98 4.09
N VAL A 149 1.78 4.95 4.85
CA VAL A 149 2.85 4.98 5.84
C VAL A 149 4.12 4.42 5.23
N LEU A 150 5.23 5.14 5.36
CA LEU A 150 6.57 4.70 4.98
C LEU A 150 7.48 4.77 6.20
N SER A 151 8.22 3.70 6.46
CA SER A 151 9.01 3.55 7.68
C SER A 151 10.52 3.78 7.48
N GLU A 152 11.33 3.33 8.44
CA GLU A 152 12.81 3.34 8.42
C GLU A 152 13.42 4.75 8.30
N VAL A 153 12.71 5.80 8.71
CA VAL A 153 13.21 7.19 8.59
C VAL A 153 14.59 7.37 9.25
N LYS A 154 14.73 6.96 10.51
CA LYS A 154 16.01 7.02 11.25
C LYS A 154 17.17 6.24 10.62
N ASP A 155 16.89 5.21 9.83
CA ASP A 155 17.89 4.31 9.23
C ASP A 155 18.06 4.57 7.72
N PHE A 156 17.22 5.44 7.13
CA PHE A 156 17.15 5.67 5.68
C PHE A 156 18.46 6.17 5.08
N ALA A 157 19.17 7.06 5.78
CA ALA A 157 20.44 7.61 5.33
C ALA A 157 21.53 6.52 5.18
N ALA A 158 21.43 5.42 5.93
CA ALA A 158 22.36 4.30 5.89
C ALA A 158 21.98 3.21 4.87
N MET A 159 20.80 3.31 4.24
CA MET A 159 20.37 2.36 3.23
C MET A 159 21.27 2.39 2.00
N THR A 160 21.64 1.20 1.54
CA THR A 160 22.27 0.98 0.24
C THR A 160 21.32 1.34 -0.90
N ASP A 161 21.87 1.52 -2.11
CA ASP A 161 21.06 1.77 -3.31
C ASP A 161 20.06 0.64 -3.58
N GLY A 162 20.44 -0.61 -3.28
CA GLY A 162 19.55 -1.77 -3.39
C GLY A 162 18.37 -1.69 -2.41
N GLU A 163 18.61 -1.26 -1.17
CA GLU A 163 17.55 -1.08 -0.18
C GLU A 163 16.63 0.09 -0.54
N LYS A 164 17.18 1.19 -1.05
CA LYS A 164 16.40 2.33 -1.55
C LYS A 164 15.51 1.95 -2.75
N LYS A 165 15.99 1.08 -3.65
CA LYS A 165 15.17 0.50 -4.73
C LYS A 165 13.98 -0.27 -4.18
N VAL A 166 14.20 -1.14 -3.19
CA VAL A 166 13.11 -1.87 -2.52
C VAL A 166 12.16 -0.91 -1.79
N TYR A 167 12.68 0.15 -1.17
CA TYR A 167 11.88 1.19 -0.52
C TYR A 167 10.95 1.90 -1.52
N ARG A 168 11.49 2.32 -2.68
CA ARG A 168 10.70 2.85 -3.80
C ARG A 168 9.61 1.86 -4.23
N GLY A 169 10.00 0.60 -4.41
CA GLY A 169 9.08 -0.48 -4.77
C GLY A 169 7.91 -0.60 -3.81
N ALA A 170 8.21 -0.63 -2.51
CA ALA A 170 7.22 -0.74 -1.44
C ALA A 170 6.27 0.47 -1.38
N ALA A 171 6.80 1.68 -1.58
CA ALA A 171 6.01 2.90 -1.60
C ALA A 171 4.99 2.92 -2.76
N LEU A 172 5.45 2.65 -3.99
CA LEU A 172 4.59 2.67 -5.19
C LEU A 172 3.61 1.48 -5.22
N ARG A 173 4.05 0.30 -4.76
CA ARG A 173 3.18 -0.88 -4.59
C ARG A 173 1.94 -0.57 -3.76
N CYS A 174 2.10 0.16 -2.66
CA CYS A 174 0.99 0.53 -1.79
C CYS A 174 -0.11 1.28 -2.54
N LEU A 175 0.22 2.03 -3.58
CA LEU A 175 -0.74 2.82 -4.33
C LEU A 175 -1.64 1.97 -5.25
N VAL A 176 -1.09 0.90 -5.84
CA VAL A 176 -1.74 0.17 -6.95
C VAL A 176 -2.17 -1.26 -6.59
N ALA A 177 -1.42 -2.00 -5.76
CA ALA A 177 -1.64 -3.43 -5.57
C ALA A 177 -3.00 -3.76 -4.97
N GLY A 178 -3.46 -2.96 -3.99
CA GLY A 178 -4.78 -3.12 -3.40
C GLY A 178 -5.92 -2.86 -4.39
N SER A 179 -5.77 -1.85 -5.26
CA SER A 179 -6.75 -1.53 -6.29
C SER A 179 -6.84 -2.63 -7.34
N LEU A 180 -5.71 -3.14 -7.82
CA LEU A 180 -5.67 -4.28 -8.75
C LEU A 180 -6.47 -5.48 -8.20
N VAL A 181 -6.21 -5.87 -6.96
CA VAL A 181 -6.91 -7.00 -6.33
C VAL A 181 -8.40 -6.72 -6.13
N ALA A 182 -8.77 -5.48 -5.83
CA ALA A 182 -10.16 -5.11 -5.58
C ALA A 182 -10.99 -4.94 -6.86
N THR A 183 -10.39 -4.49 -7.97
CA THR A 183 -11.12 -4.11 -9.20
C THR A 183 -10.86 -5.03 -10.39
N GLU A 184 -9.70 -5.69 -10.45
CA GLU A 184 -9.27 -6.52 -11.59
C GLU A 184 -9.32 -8.02 -11.26
N GLY A 185 -10.14 -8.44 -10.29
CA GLY A 185 -10.16 -9.83 -9.80
C GLY A 185 -10.30 -10.88 -10.89
N ASP A 186 -11.29 -10.73 -11.78
CA ASP A 186 -11.52 -11.67 -12.88
C ASP A 186 -10.34 -11.67 -13.87
N TRP A 187 -9.82 -10.49 -14.20
CA TRP A 187 -8.65 -10.35 -15.08
C TRP A 187 -7.41 -11.01 -14.47
N LEU A 188 -7.19 -10.84 -13.15
CA LEU A 188 -6.08 -11.46 -12.43
C LEU A 188 -6.20 -12.98 -12.42
N GLU A 189 -7.40 -13.55 -12.25
CA GLU A 189 -7.58 -15.01 -12.37
C GLU A 189 -7.16 -15.51 -13.75
N GLU A 190 -7.67 -14.88 -14.82
CA GLU A 190 -7.48 -15.36 -16.19
C GLU A 190 -6.05 -15.14 -16.72
N ASN A 191 -5.37 -14.08 -16.31
CA ASN A 191 -4.12 -13.65 -16.93
C ASN A 191 -2.89 -13.82 -16.03
N PHE A 192 -3.05 -13.78 -14.71
CA PHE A 192 -1.93 -13.78 -13.77
C PHE A 192 -1.89 -15.02 -12.88
N TYR A 193 -3.02 -15.39 -12.25
CA TYR A 193 -3.08 -16.57 -11.38
C TYR A 193 -3.10 -17.88 -12.16
N GLU A 194 -3.75 -17.90 -13.34
CA GLU A 194 -3.77 -19.05 -14.25
C GLU A 194 -2.37 -19.54 -14.62
N LEU A 195 -1.41 -18.62 -14.79
CA LEU A 195 -0.02 -18.97 -15.08
C LEU A 195 0.60 -19.85 -13.99
N SER A 196 0.28 -19.60 -12.72
CA SER A 196 0.70 -20.46 -11.61
C SER A 196 -0.11 -21.75 -11.54
N TYR A 197 -1.41 -21.74 -11.83
CA TYR A 197 -2.23 -22.96 -11.86
C TYR A 197 -1.76 -23.96 -12.92
N ALA A 198 -1.40 -23.46 -14.10
CA ALA A 198 -0.91 -24.24 -15.22
C ALA A 198 0.39 -24.98 -14.89
N THR A 199 1.15 -24.54 -13.87
CA THR A 199 2.34 -25.26 -13.41
C THR A 199 2.00 -26.60 -12.77
N ASN A 200 0.87 -26.76 -12.07
CA ASN A 200 0.48 -28.07 -11.54
C ASN A 200 -1.05 -28.28 -11.61
N PRO A 201 -1.60 -28.59 -12.78
CA PRO A 201 -3.05 -28.70 -12.99
C PRO A 201 -3.71 -29.78 -12.13
N ASN A 202 -2.96 -30.83 -11.76
CA ASN A 202 -3.44 -31.90 -10.89
C ASN A 202 -3.54 -31.49 -9.41
N ASN A 203 -3.10 -30.28 -9.08
CA ASN A 203 -2.95 -29.83 -7.70
C ASN A 203 -3.32 -28.36 -7.51
N ILE A 204 -4.22 -27.86 -8.36
CA ILE A 204 -4.64 -26.45 -8.45
C ILE A 204 -5.08 -25.86 -7.10
N ASP A 205 -5.80 -26.64 -6.30
CA ASP A 205 -6.30 -26.24 -4.97
C ASP A 205 -5.17 -25.87 -3.99
N TYR A 206 -3.94 -26.29 -4.27
CA TYR A 206 -2.79 -26.12 -3.41
C TYR A 206 -1.77 -25.11 -3.96
N ILE A 207 -1.97 -24.57 -5.16
CA ILE A 207 -1.04 -23.62 -5.77
C ILE A 207 -0.93 -22.31 -4.97
N TYR A 208 -2.04 -21.82 -4.43
CA TYR A 208 -2.05 -20.65 -3.52
C TYR A 208 -2.42 -21.06 -2.09
N SER A 209 -1.84 -20.35 -1.14
CA SER A 209 -2.33 -20.33 0.23
C SER A 209 -3.64 -19.53 0.29
N THR A 210 -4.39 -19.75 1.36
CA THR A 210 -5.58 -18.96 1.71
C THR A 210 -5.47 -18.50 3.16
N ALA A 211 -6.37 -17.59 3.57
CA ALA A 211 -6.46 -17.14 4.95
C ALA A 211 -6.62 -18.30 5.96
N SER A 212 -7.31 -19.38 5.57
CA SER A 212 -7.56 -20.55 6.43
C SER A 212 -6.61 -21.73 6.20
N ARG A 213 -5.79 -21.69 5.15
CA ARG A 213 -4.87 -22.78 4.79
C ARG A 213 -3.55 -22.23 4.27
N SER A 214 -2.48 -22.46 5.04
CA SER A 214 -1.12 -22.24 4.55
C SER A 214 -0.62 -23.51 3.85
N THR A 215 -0.27 -23.39 2.56
CA THR A 215 0.19 -24.52 1.75
C THR A 215 1.71 -24.44 1.56
N MET A 216 2.42 -25.54 1.82
CA MET A 216 3.87 -25.61 1.61
C MET A 216 4.21 -25.78 0.13
N VAL A 217 5.37 -25.29 -0.30
CA VAL A 217 5.86 -25.45 -1.69
C VAL A 217 5.90 -26.92 -2.11
N TYR A 218 6.40 -27.83 -1.27
CA TYR A 218 6.41 -29.27 -1.61
C TYR A 218 5.00 -29.84 -1.85
N ARG A 219 4.00 -29.27 -1.17
CA ARG A 219 2.61 -29.69 -1.31
C ARG A 219 2.01 -29.13 -2.58
N ALA A 220 2.29 -27.87 -2.93
CA ALA A 220 1.86 -27.25 -4.18
C ALA A 220 2.52 -27.91 -5.41
N ALA A 221 3.81 -28.23 -5.31
CA ALA A 221 4.58 -28.95 -6.33
C ALA A 221 4.51 -30.49 -6.16
N GLN A 222 3.40 -31.03 -5.66
CA GLN A 222 3.26 -32.47 -5.52
C GLN A 222 3.42 -33.17 -6.88
N GLY A 223 4.28 -34.20 -6.92
CA GLY A 223 4.61 -34.94 -8.14
C GLY A 223 5.89 -34.46 -8.86
N TYR A 224 6.43 -33.31 -8.47
CA TYR A 224 7.69 -32.79 -9.01
C TYR A 224 8.92 -33.45 -8.37
N PRO A 225 10.04 -33.58 -9.12
CA PRO A 225 11.36 -33.88 -8.57
C PRO A 225 11.72 -32.96 -7.39
N LEU A 226 12.52 -33.46 -6.46
CA LEU A 226 12.82 -32.81 -5.19
C LEU A 226 13.43 -31.41 -5.41
N GLU A 227 14.30 -31.28 -6.40
CA GLU A 227 15.04 -30.11 -6.81
C GLU A 227 14.18 -29.03 -7.50
N GLU A 228 13.05 -29.43 -8.10
CA GLU A 228 12.11 -28.54 -8.79
C GLU A 228 11.00 -28.02 -7.87
N GLN A 229 10.89 -28.52 -6.63
CA GLN A 229 9.95 -28.02 -5.62
C GLN A 229 10.44 -26.67 -5.06
N ARG A 230 10.28 -25.63 -5.88
CA ARG A 230 10.73 -24.26 -5.68
C ARG A 230 9.59 -23.27 -5.93
N LEU A 231 9.68 -22.10 -5.32
CA LEU A 231 8.72 -21.02 -5.55
C LEU A 231 8.73 -20.59 -7.03
N ALA A 232 9.93 -20.43 -7.59
CA ALA A 232 10.10 -20.00 -8.98
C ALA A 232 9.49 -20.98 -10.00
N THR A 233 9.55 -22.29 -9.73
CA THR A 233 8.89 -23.33 -10.58
C THR A 233 7.38 -23.13 -10.64
N LEU A 234 6.78 -22.65 -9.55
CA LEU A 234 5.34 -22.39 -9.43
C LEU A 234 4.95 -20.96 -9.86
N GLY A 235 5.91 -20.16 -10.35
CA GLY A 235 5.67 -18.77 -10.78
C GLY A 235 5.64 -17.75 -9.63
N PHE A 236 6.31 -18.01 -8.52
CA PHE A 236 6.36 -17.10 -7.36
C PHE A 236 7.75 -16.51 -7.16
N ILE A 237 7.82 -15.21 -6.85
CA ILE A 237 9.05 -14.50 -6.43
C ILE A 237 9.17 -14.33 -4.92
N GLY A 238 8.09 -14.62 -4.19
CA GLY A 238 8.02 -14.49 -2.74
C GLY A 238 7.15 -15.56 -2.11
N THR A 239 7.12 -15.53 -0.78
CA THR A 239 6.42 -16.50 0.08
C THR A 239 5.41 -15.79 0.96
N LYS A 240 4.37 -16.51 1.43
CA LYS A 240 3.45 -15.97 2.45
C LYS A 240 4.20 -15.68 3.75
N THR A 241 4.89 -16.68 4.26
CA THR A 241 5.73 -16.62 5.46
C THR A 241 6.82 -17.68 5.35
N LYS A 242 8.02 -17.36 5.85
CA LYS A 242 9.11 -18.32 5.99
C LYS A 242 8.93 -19.06 7.33
N PRO A 243 8.73 -20.38 7.36
CA PRO A 243 8.82 -21.14 8.59
C PRO A 243 10.28 -21.21 9.06
N THR A 244 10.50 -21.77 10.25
CA THR A 244 11.82 -21.84 10.89
C THR A 244 12.86 -22.73 10.17
N GLY A 245 12.53 -23.34 9.03
CA GLY A 245 13.41 -24.17 8.22
C GLY A 245 14.11 -23.42 7.08
N THR A 246 15.22 -23.98 6.58
CA THR A 246 16.04 -23.34 5.54
C THR A 246 15.73 -23.82 4.11
N ASP A 247 15.13 -24.99 3.90
CA ASP A 247 14.77 -25.47 2.55
C ASP A 247 13.49 -24.80 2.05
N GLU A 248 13.56 -24.17 0.88
CA GLU A 248 12.45 -23.47 0.24
C GLU A 248 11.23 -24.38 0.02
N ARG A 249 11.42 -25.71 -0.13
CA ARG A 249 10.27 -26.64 -0.26
C ARG A 249 9.33 -26.56 0.94
N MET A 250 9.88 -26.19 2.11
CA MET A 250 9.16 -26.08 3.37
C MET A 250 8.61 -24.67 3.57
N TRP A 251 8.77 -23.74 2.62
CA TRP A 251 8.16 -22.41 2.73
C TRP A 251 6.70 -22.47 2.28
N TYR A 252 5.92 -21.46 2.67
CA TYR A 252 4.52 -21.36 2.26
C TYR A 252 4.39 -20.63 0.92
N VAL A 253 3.67 -21.20 -0.04
CA VAL A 253 3.28 -20.47 -1.27
C VAL A 253 2.44 -19.24 -0.88
N PRO A 254 2.53 -18.12 -1.60
CA PRO A 254 1.82 -16.89 -1.24
C PRO A 254 0.30 -17.06 -1.32
N GLU A 255 -0.43 -16.14 -0.71
CA GLU A 255 -1.83 -15.90 -1.08
C GLU A 255 -1.88 -15.04 -2.35
N LYS A 256 -3.00 -15.11 -3.10
CA LYS A 256 -3.21 -14.36 -4.35
C LYS A 256 -2.89 -12.87 -4.25
N GLN A 257 -3.39 -12.21 -3.19
CA GLN A 257 -3.12 -10.79 -2.96
C GLN A 257 -1.64 -10.51 -2.64
N GLN A 258 -0.99 -11.41 -1.91
CA GLN A 258 0.43 -11.28 -1.57
C GLN A 258 1.30 -11.41 -2.82
N ASP A 259 0.95 -12.33 -3.72
CA ASP A 259 1.65 -12.54 -4.97
C ASP A 259 1.58 -11.30 -5.89
N VAL A 260 0.38 -10.74 -6.08
CA VAL A 260 0.22 -9.46 -6.80
C VAL A 260 1.03 -8.34 -6.13
N SER A 261 0.97 -8.24 -4.80
CA SER A 261 1.72 -7.25 -4.04
C SER A 261 3.23 -7.41 -4.26
N GLN A 262 3.76 -8.64 -4.20
CA GLN A 262 5.18 -8.94 -4.39
C GLN A 262 5.65 -8.58 -5.80
N PHE A 263 4.89 -8.95 -6.83
CA PHE A 263 5.23 -8.58 -8.21
C PHE A 263 5.14 -7.07 -8.45
N CYS A 264 4.11 -6.39 -7.90
CA CYS A 264 4.05 -4.93 -7.95
C CYS A 264 5.30 -4.30 -7.33
N GLU A 265 5.75 -4.78 -6.16
CA GLU A 265 6.98 -4.30 -5.53
C GLU A 265 8.18 -4.44 -6.46
N ALA A 266 8.37 -5.63 -7.03
CA ALA A 266 9.51 -5.93 -7.88
C ALA A 266 9.51 -5.10 -9.17
N ILE A 267 8.33 -4.89 -9.78
CA ILE A 267 8.16 -4.05 -10.98
C ILE A 267 8.55 -2.59 -10.71
N PHE A 268 8.29 -2.08 -9.51
CA PHE A 268 8.71 -0.74 -9.12
C PHE A 268 10.12 -0.67 -8.53
N ALA A 269 10.68 -1.77 -8.05
CA ALA A 269 12.02 -1.79 -7.46
C ALA A 269 13.13 -1.98 -8.51
N TYR A 270 12.86 -2.76 -9.56
CA TYR A 270 13.88 -3.23 -10.50
C TYR A 270 13.56 -2.80 -11.94
N THR A 271 14.61 -2.47 -12.68
CA THR A 271 14.54 -2.41 -14.15
C THR A 271 14.26 -3.79 -14.73
N GLU A 272 13.79 -3.85 -15.98
CA GLU A 272 13.58 -5.13 -16.67
C GLU A 272 14.87 -5.98 -16.71
N ALA A 273 16.01 -5.35 -17.00
CA ALA A 273 17.30 -6.03 -17.06
C ALA A 273 17.72 -6.64 -15.71
N GLU A 274 17.49 -5.92 -14.61
CA GLU A 274 17.76 -6.43 -13.25
C GLU A 274 16.82 -7.59 -12.89
N PHE A 275 15.53 -7.47 -13.24
CA PHE A 275 14.57 -8.53 -12.99
C PHE A 275 14.92 -9.80 -13.78
N ILE A 276 15.34 -9.67 -15.05
CA ILE A 276 15.84 -10.78 -15.87
C ILE A 276 17.10 -11.39 -15.25
N ALA A 277 18.02 -10.58 -14.72
CA ALA A 277 19.22 -11.10 -14.07
C ALA A 277 18.89 -11.96 -12.84
N LEU A 278 17.82 -11.61 -12.10
CA LEU A 278 17.35 -12.34 -10.92
C LEU A 278 16.51 -13.58 -11.27
N HIS A 279 15.63 -13.47 -12.27
CA HIS A 279 14.54 -14.43 -12.50
C HIS A 279 14.46 -14.98 -13.93
N GLY A 280 15.39 -14.63 -14.82
CA GLY A 280 15.33 -14.97 -16.25
C GLY A 280 15.31 -16.48 -16.56
N ASN A 281 15.73 -17.33 -15.62
CA ASN A 281 15.66 -18.79 -15.74
C ASN A 281 14.31 -19.38 -15.27
N ALA A 282 13.37 -18.55 -14.82
CA ALA A 282 12.05 -18.95 -14.33
C ALA A 282 10.97 -18.41 -15.29
N PRO A 283 10.57 -19.18 -16.33
CA PRO A 283 9.71 -18.67 -17.40
C PRO A 283 8.36 -18.17 -16.92
N VAL A 284 7.72 -18.88 -15.99
CA VAL A 284 6.41 -18.49 -15.42
C VAL A 284 6.51 -17.19 -14.62
N VAL A 285 7.62 -16.99 -13.89
CA VAL A 285 7.88 -15.73 -13.18
C VAL A 285 8.03 -14.58 -14.17
N MET A 286 8.77 -14.78 -15.26
CA MET A 286 8.96 -13.75 -16.28
C MET A 286 7.65 -13.39 -16.98
N GLU A 287 6.81 -14.39 -17.30
CA GLU A 287 5.50 -14.15 -17.92
C GLU A 287 4.58 -13.33 -17.00
N LYS A 288 4.50 -13.70 -15.72
CA LYS A 288 3.76 -12.95 -14.71
C LYS A 288 4.26 -11.52 -14.53
N PHE A 289 5.57 -11.31 -14.57
CA PHE A 289 6.17 -9.98 -14.53
C PHE A 289 5.68 -9.11 -15.68
N TYR A 290 5.73 -9.60 -16.92
CA TYR A 290 5.29 -8.81 -18.08
C TYR A 290 3.79 -8.55 -18.08
N VAL A 291 2.97 -9.58 -17.80
CA VAL A 291 1.51 -9.44 -17.72
C VAL A 291 1.11 -8.37 -16.72
N LEU A 292 1.66 -8.43 -15.50
CA LEU A 292 1.28 -7.47 -14.46
C LEU A 292 1.87 -6.09 -14.73
N ARG A 293 3.11 -6.01 -15.26
CA ARG A 293 3.73 -4.73 -15.62
C ARG A 293 2.92 -3.99 -16.68
N ASP A 294 2.45 -4.69 -17.70
CA ASP A 294 1.64 -4.10 -18.76
C ASP A 294 0.28 -3.64 -18.23
N LYS A 295 -0.33 -4.40 -17.32
CA LYS A 295 -1.54 -3.95 -16.62
C LYS A 295 -1.33 -2.70 -15.79
N ILE A 296 -0.21 -2.59 -15.07
CA ILE A 296 0.11 -1.41 -14.27
C ILE A 296 0.28 -0.15 -15.13
N LYS A 297 0.72 -0.28 -16.40
CA LYS A 297 0.77 0.86 -17.34
C LYS A 297 -0.61 1.45 -17.62
N GLU A 298 -1.68 0.65 -17.56
CA GLU A 298 -3.06 1.14 -17.71
C GLU A 298 -3.47 2.08 -16.55
N TYR A 299 -2.81 1.97 -15.39
CA TYR A 299 -2.98 2.88 -14.26
C TYR A 299 -2.15 4.18 -14.41
N GLY A 300 -1.47 4.36 -15.54
CA GLY A 300 -0.72 5.57 -15.89
C GLY A 300 0.77 5.55 -15.51
N PHE A 301 1.26 4.46 -14.93
CA PHE A 301 2.68 4.32 -14.60
C PHE A 301 3.53 4.03 -15.84
N THR A 302 4.77 4.51 -15.82
CA THR A 302 5.76 4.25 -16.87
C THR A 302 6.97 3.52 -16.30
N PHE A 303 7.57 2.66 -17.11
CA PHE A 303 8.74 1.86 -16.76
C PHE A 303 9.78 2.02 -17.87
N GLU A 304 11.05 2.03 -17.48
CA GLU A 304 12.19 1.97 -18.39
C GLU A 304 12.39 0.56 -18.98
#